data_AF-A0A7Y1XCS3-F1
#
_entry.id   AF-A0A7Y1XCS3-F1
#
_cell.length_a   1.000
_cell.length_b   1.000
_cell.length_c   1.000
_cell.angle_alpha   90.00
_cell.angle_beta   90.00
_cell.angle_gamma   90.00
#
_symmetry.space_group_name_H-M   'P 1'
#
loop_
_entity.id
_entity.type
_entity.pdbx_description
1 polymer ?
#
loop_
_entity_poly.entity_id
_entity_poly.type
_entity_poly.pdbx_seq_one_letter_code
_entity_poly.pdbx_strand_id
1 'polypeptide(L)'
;MKYFFTYLLLINVTVLLAQDINMQDGSFNQCSGVFYDSGGEFANYGNDESFILTICPENPGQLVQLDFVTFSTQLNTDIMVI
;
A
#
# COMPACT_ATOMS: atom_id res chain seq x y z
N MET A 1 -16.26 -35.00 21.43
CA MET A 1 -15.21 -34.06 20.98
C MET A 1 -15.07 -34.08 19.46
N LYS A 2 -16.09 -33.65 18.71
CA LYS A 2 -16.06 -33.68 17.24
C LYS A 2 -16.57 -32.38 16.58
N TYR A 3 -17.09 -31.45 17.39
CA TYR A 3 -17.56 -30.14 16.95
C TYR A 3 -16.84 -28.97 17.66
N PHE A 4 -15.81 -29.26 18.45
CA PHE A 4 -15.01 -28.21 19.11
C PHE A 4 -14.07 -27.52 18.12
N PHE A 5 -13.64 -28.23 17.07
CA PHE A 5 -12.75 -27.69 16.03
C PHE A 5 -13.49 -26.91 14.92
N THR A 6 -14.81 -27.07 14.80
CA THR A 6 -15.62 -26.35 13.80
C THR A 6 -15.93 -24.91 14.18
N TYR A 7 -15.69 -24.51 15.43
CA TYR A 7 -15.86 -23.11 15.88
C TYR A 7 -14.56 -22.29 15.87
N LEU A 8 -13.40 -22.92 15.63
CA LEU A 8 -12.11 -22.22 15.60
C LEU A 8 -11.81 -21.52 14.26
N LEU A 9 -12.70 -21.64 13.27
CA LEU A 9 -12.55 -21.08 11.92
C LEU A 9 -13.55 -19.95 11.63
N LEU A 10 -13.95 -19.18 12.66
CA LEU A 10 -14.87 -18.03 12.53
C LEU A 10 -14.36 -16.76 13.23
N ILE A 11 -13.05 -16.64 13.44
CA ILE A 11 -12.42 -15.38 13.83
C ILE A 11 -11.57 -14.91 12.66
N ASN A 12 -12.25 -14.54 11.55
CA ASN A 12 -11.70 -13.54 10.64
C ASN A 12 -12.03 -12.18 11.27
N VAL A 13 -11.26 -11.79 12.28
CA VAL A 13 -11.22 -10.40 12.71
C VAL A 13 -10.34 -9.67 11.71
N THR A 14 -10.92 -9.26 10.60
CA THR A 14 -10.32 -8.24 9.75
C THR A 14 -10.47 -6.93 10.49
N VAL A 15 -9.50 -6.61 11.35
CA VAL A 15 -9.32 -5.23 11.79
C VAL A 15 -9.05 -4.44 10.51
N LEU A 16 -9.95 -3.53 10.14
CA LEU A 16 -9.74 -2.57 9.05
C LEU A 16 -8.69 -1.56 9.53
N LEU A 17 -7.43 -2.00 9.58
CA LEU A 17 -6.30 -1.10 9.72
C LEU A 17 -6.02 -0.50 8.35
N ALA A 18 -5.53 0.75 8.37
CA ALA A 18 -4.78 1.32 7.27
C ALA A 18 -3.79 0.28 6.73
N GLN A 19 -3.98 -0.17 5.49
CA GLN A 19 -3.00 -1.02 4.83
C GLN A 19 -1.93 -0.13 4.21
N ASP A 20 -0.67 -0.42 4.51
CA ASP A 20 0.43 0.17 3.78
C ASP A 20 0.44 -0.37 2.35
N ILE A 21 0.89 0.47 1.42
CA ILE A 21 0.93 0.15 0.00
C ILE A 21 2.38 0.24 -0.45
N ASN A 22 2.88 -0.81 -1.08
CA ASN A 22 4.11 -0.74 -1.86
C ASN A 22 3.78 -0.38 -3.32
N MET A 23 4.67 0.33 -3.99
CA MET A 23 4.53 0.67 -5.40
C MET A 23 4.39 -0.58 -6.26
N GLN A 24 3.31 -0.64 -7.02
CA GLN A 24 2.94 -1.69 -7.97
C GLN A 24 1.86 -1.16 -8.91
N ASP A 25 1.62 -1.85 -10.03
CA ASP A 25 0.50 -1.50 -10.90
C ASP A 25 -0.84 -1.76 -10.21
N GLY A 26 -1.74 -0.77 -10.22
CA GLY A 26 -3.10 -0.97 -9.73
C GLY A 26 -3.80 0.29 -9.24
N SER A 27 -5.03 0.08 -8.75
CA SER A 27 -5.82 1.11 -8.07
C SER A 27 -6.25 0.62 -6.71
N PHE A 28 -6.01 1.45 -5.70
CA PHE A 28 -6.22 1.11 -4.29
C PHE A 28 -7.07 2.20 -3.64
N ASN A 29 -8.15 1.79 -2.97
CA ASN A 29 -8.94 2.70 -2.14
C ASN A 29 -8.29 2.76 -0.75
N GLN A 30 -7.83 3.93 -0.34
CA GLN A 30 -7.09 4.13 0.90
C GLN A 30 -7.62 5.34 1.68
N CYS A 31 -7.80 5.19 2.99
CA CYS A 31 -8.13 6.31 3.89
C CYS A 31 -6.92 6.83 4.69
N SER A 32 -5.91 5.99 4.94
CA SER A 32 -4.68 6.31 5.69
C SER A 32 -3.67 5.18 5.53
N GLY A 33 -2.39 5.40 5.83
CA GLY A 33 -1.33 4.38 5.72
C GLY A 33 -0.03 4.97 5.19
N VAL A 34 1.00 4.14 5.08
CA VAL A 34 2.28 4.51 4.48
C VAL A 34 2.35 3.99 3.05
N PHE A 35 2.82 4.84 2.15
CA PHE A 35 3.16 4.48 0.79
C PHE A 35 4.67 4.31 0.67
N TYR A 36 5.11 3.09 0.33
CA TYR A 36 6.50 2.76 0.06
C TYR A 36 6.71 2.57 -1.44
N ASP A 37 7.97 2.62 -1.87
CA ASP A 37 8.35 2.09 -3.17
C ASP A 37 8.16 0.55 -3.23
N SER A 38 8.59 -0.09 -4.31
CA SER A 38 8.43 -1.53 -4.52
C SER A 38 9.23 -2.38 -3.53
N GLY A 39 10.32 -1.83 -2.96
CA GLY A 39 11.17 -2.46 -1.94
C GLY A 39 10.54 -2.51 -0.55
N GLY A 40 9.51 -1.69 -0.30
CA GLY A 40 8.85 -1.60 0.99
C GLY A 40 9.70 -0.87 2.05
N GLU A 41 9.35 -1.07 3.32
CA GLU A 41 9.97 -0.32 4.44
C GLU A 41 11.49 -0.56 4.61
N PHE A 42 11.97 -1.75 4.25
CA PHE A 42 13.31 -2.22 4.65
C PHE A 42 14.27 -2.50 3.48
N ALA A 43 13.85 -2.32 2.24
CA ALA A 43 14.67 -2.58 1.06
C ALA A 43 14.55 -1.44 0.04
N ASN A 44 15.48 -1.41 -0.91
CA ASN A 44 15.41 -0.49 -2.03
C ASN A 44 14.44 -1.01 -3.08
N TYR A 45 13.86 -0.10 -3.86
CA TYR A 45 13.21 -0.44 -5.13
C TYR A 45 14.16 -1.21 -6.08
N GLY A 46 13.59 -2.04 -6.95
CA GLY A 46 14.34 -2.85 -7.90
C GLY A 46 14.81 -2.08 -9.14
N ASN A 47 15.69 -2.71 -9.92
CA ASN A 47 16.14 -2.15 -11.19
C ASN A 47 15.08 -2.33 -12.28
N ASP A 48 15.08 -1.43 -13.26
CA ASP A 48 14.27 -1.52 -14.49
C ASP A 48 12.75 -1.61 -14.23
N GLU A 49 12.27 -0.97 -13.18
CA GLU A 49 10.85 -0.94 -12.80
C GLU A 49 10.08 0.19 -13.50
N SER A 50 8.81 -0.06 -13.80
CA SER A 50 7.90 0.93 -14.38
C SER A 50 6.48 0.62 -13.94
N PHE A 51 5.96 1.38 -12.98
CA PHE A 51 4.64 1.16 -12.38
C PHE A 51 3.73 2.38 -12.46
N ILE A 52 2.43 2.14 -12.53
CA ILE A 52 1.39 3.16 -12.33
C ILE A 52 0.46 2.71 -11.20
N LEU A 53 0.51 3.43 -10.08
CA LEU A 53 -0.36 3.22 -8.93
C LEU A 53 -1.34 4.38 -8.78
N THR A 54 -2.63 4.07 -8.69
CA THR A 54 -3.70 5.06 -8.46
C THR A 54 -4.24 4.91 -7.04
N ILE A 55 -4.07 5.95 -6.21
CA ILE A 55 -4.66 5.99 -4.86
C ILE A 55 -5.98 6.74 -4.95
N CYS A 56 -7.06 6.08 -4.54
CA CYS A 56 -8.40 6.63 -4.49
C CYS A 56 -8.81 6.83 -3.02
N PRO A 57 -9.53 7.90 -2.69
CA PRO A 57 -10.12 8.03 -1.36
C PRO A 57 -11.26 7.00 -1.19
N GLU A 58 -11.51 6.55 0.03
CA GLU A 58 -12.56 5.54 0.30
C GLU A 58 -13.98 6.03 -0.03
N ASN A 59 -14.27 7.31 0.19
CA ASN A 59 -15.61 7.86 -0.01
C ASN A 59 -15.63 8.99 -1.06
N PRO A 60 -16.71 9.10 -1.85
CA PRO A 60 -16.91 10.22 -2.77
C PRO A 60 -16.82 11.58 -2.06
N GLY A 61 -16.13 12.52 -2.70
CA GLY A 61 -15.97 13.90 -2.19
C GLY A 61 -14.82 14.08 -1.18
N GLN A 62 -14.14 12.99 -0.79
CA GLN A 62 -12.88 13.08 -0.06
C GLN A 62 -11.70 13.31 -1.03
N LEU A 63 -10.55 13.74 -0.48
CA LEU A 63 -9.32 14.00 -1.23
C LEU A 63 -8.20 13.10 -0.73
N VAL A 64 -7.28 12.76 -1.61
CA VAL A 64 -6.02 12.11 -1.25
C VAL A 64 -4.98 13.17 -0.93
N GLN A 65 -4.26 12.98 0.17
CA GLN A 65 -3.08 13.76 0.52
C GLN A 65 -1.90 12.79 0.64
N LEU A 66 -0.81 13.10 -0.05
CA LEU A 66 0.47 12.43 0.12
C LEU A 66 1.42 13.40 0.83
N ASP A 67 2.12 12.88 1.84
CA ASP A 67 3.19 13.59 2.55
C ASP A 67 4.47 12.75 2.47
N PHE A 68 5.44 13.21 1.69
CA PHE A 68 6.70 12.51 1.53
C PHE A 68 7.60 12.75 2.73
N VAL A 69 7.60 11.79 3.66
CA VAL A 69 8.50 11.79 4.82
C VAL A 69 9.94 11.42 4.43
N THR A 70 10.11 10.68 3.33
CA THR A 70 11.39 10.33 2.72
C THR A 70 11.24 10.32 1.19
N PHE A 71 12.27 10.79 0.48
CA PHE A 71 12.31 10.72 -0.99
C PHE A 71 13.77 10.65 -1.45
N SER A 72 14.14 9.54 -2.10
CA SER A 72 15.49 9.31 -2.60
C SER A 72 15.42 8.39 -3.81
N THR A 73 15.84 8.88 -4.98
CA THR A 73 15.93 8.11 -6.22
C THR A 73 17.31 8.27 -6.86
N GLN A 74 17.65 7.46 -7.86
CA GLN A 74 18.91 7.62 -8.58
C GLN A 74 18.92 8.95 -9.35
N LEU A 75 19.89 9.82 -8.98
CA LEU A 75 20.03 11.14 -9.57
C LEU A 75 20.16 11.08 -11.10
N ASN A 76 19.32 11.85 -11.79
CA ASN A 76 19.26 11.99 -13.26
C ASN A 76 18.85 10.75 -14.06
N THR A 77 18.47 9.65 -13.39
CA THR A 77 18.03 8.42 -14.05
C THR A 77 16.56 8.14 -13.73
N ASP A 78 16.23 8.10 -12.44
CA ASP A 78 14.93 7.66 -11.98
C ASP A 78 13.97 8.83 -11.80
N ILE A 79 12.71 8.63 -12.20
CA ILE A 79 11.69 9.67 -12.24
C ILE A 79 10.41 9.15 -11.57
N MET A 80 9.86 9.95 -10.65
CA MET A 80 8.51 9.78 -10.12
C MET A 80 7.66 10.97 -10.57
N VAL A 81 6.43 10.70 -11.02
CA VAL A 81 5.44 11.71 -11.40
C VAL A 81 4.15 11.42 -10.63
N ILE A 82 3.47 12.47 -10.18
CA ILE A 82 2.22 12.42 -9.41
C ILE A 82 1.20 13.31 -10.11
#